data_AF-A0A3M8R0Z2-F1
#
_entry.id   AF-A0A3M8R0Z2-F1
#
_cell.length_a   1.000
_cell.length_b   1.000
_cell.length_c   1.000
_cell.angle_alpha   90.00
_cell.angle_beta   90.00
_cell.angle_gamma   90.00
#
_symmetry.space_group_name_H-M   'P 1'
#
loop_
_entity.id
_entity.type
_entity.pdbx_description
1 polymer ?
#
loop_
_entity_poly.entity_id
_entity_poly.type
_entity_poly.pdbx_seq_one_letter_code
_entity_poly.pdbx_strand_id
1 'polypeptide(L)'
;MDQGVALARKILGVAGARQLFVSPWMAVHPGGTVRLGDIVDQNLGCRYPNLHVCDASVIPEPWGLPPTLTLLTLARYLARILAQGSATAERK
;
A
#
# COMPACT_ATOMS: atom_id res chain seq x y z
N MET A 1 10.47 17.28 5.61
CA MET A 1 9.30 18.05 5.14
C MET A 1 9.70 19.41 4.58
N ASP A 2 10.53 20.18 5.29
CA ASP A 2 10.97 21.52 4.87
C ASP A 2 11.58 21.55 3.46
N GLN A 3 12.34 20.52 3.10
CA GLN A 3 12.90 20.37 1.75
C GLN A 3 11.82 20.29 0.67
N GLY A 4 10.73 19.54 0.89
CA GLY A 4 9.61 19.44 -0.04
C GLY A 4 8.87 20.76 -0.19
N VAL A 5 8.67 21.49 0.91
CA VAL A 5 8.08 22.83 0.92
C VAL A 5 8.97 23.82 0.15
N ALA A 6 10.28 23.81 0.40
CA ALA A 6 11.23 24.68 -0.30
C ALA A 6 11.22 24.43 -1.81
N LEU A 7 11.22 23.16 -2.23
CA LEU A 7 11.12 22.78 -3.64
C LEU A 7 9.80 23.25 -4.28
N ALA A 8 8.67 23.00 -3.62
CA ALA A 8 7.36 23.42 -4.12
C ALA A 8 7.26 24.95 -4.25
N ARG A 9 7.77 25.72 -3.26
CA ARG A 9 7.82 27.19 -3.33
C ARG A 9 8.62 27.68 -4.54
N LYS A 10 9.76 27.05 -4.83
CA LYS A 10 10.57 27.40 -6.01
C LYS A 10 9.80 27.16 -7.31
N ILE A 11 9.19 25.97 -7.46
CA ILE A 11 8.43 25.61 -8.67
C ILE A 11 7.25 26.57 -8.87
N LEU A 12 6.46 26.81 -7.82
CA LEU A 12 5.30 27.69 -7.90
C LEU A 12 5.68 29.15 -8.14
N GLY A 13 6.81 29.60 -7.59
CA GLY A 13 7.35 30.93 -7.87
C GLY A 13 7.70 31.13 -9.35
N VAL A 14 8.35 30.13 -9.98
CA VAL A 14 8.62 30.15 -11.43
C VAL A 14 7.31 30.13 -12.24
N ALA A 15 6.28 29.44 -11.77
CA ALA A 15 4.96 29.43 -12.38
C ALA A 15 4.15 30.74 -12.16
N GLY A 16 4.70 31.74 -11.46
CA GLY A 16 4.08 33.05 -11.25
C GLY A 16 3.19 33.15 -10.01
N ALA A 17 3.16 32.14 -9.13
CA ALA A 17 2.40 32.18 -7.89
C ALA A 17 3.01 33.21 -6.91
N ARG A 18 2.16 34.06 -6.32
CA ARG A 18 2.58 35.16 -5.42
C ARG A 18 2.14 34.99 -3.97
N GLN A 19 1.07 34.22 -3.74
CA GLN A 19 0.53 33.95 -2.42
C GLN A 19 0.51 32.44 -2.22
N LEU A 20 1.31 31.94 -1.28
CA LEU A 20 1.50 30.52 -1.04
C LEU A 20 1.06 30.16 0.37
N PHE A 21 0.13 29.22 0.47
CA PHE A 21 -0.31 28.61 1.71
C PHE A 21 0.27 27.19 1.83
N VAL A 22 0.77 26.84 3.01
CA VAL A 22 1.23 25.47 3.31
C VAL A 22 0.19 24.83 4.21
N SER A 23 -0.48 23.79 3.71
CA SER A 23 -1.46 23.05 4.50
C SER A 23 -0.78 22.23 5.59
N PRO A 24 -1.51 21.86 6.66
CA PRO A 24 -1.07 20.81 7.57
C PRO A 24 -0.78 19.51 6.81
N TRP A 25 0.11 18.70 7.39
CA TRP A 25 0.40 17.38 6.85
C TRP A 25 -0.75 16.41 7.10
N MET A 26 -1.07 15.58 6.10
CA MET A 26 -2.04 14.50 6.22
C MET A 26 -1.45 13.19 5.69
N ALA A 27 -1.53 12.12 6.50
CA ALA A 27 -1.28 10.76 6.06
C ALA A 27 -2.52 10.22 5.35
N VAL A 28 -2.62 10.43 4.04
CA VAL A 28 -3.78 9.99 3.26
C VAL A 28 -3.75 8.50 2.88
N HIS A 29 -2.60 7.82 3.07
CA HIS A 29 -2.40 6.42 2.69
C HIS A 29 -1.67 5.63 3.79
N PRO A 30 -2.34 5.31 4.92
CA PRO A 30 -1.74 4.47 5.96
C PRO A 30 -1.53 3.04 5.45
N GLY A 31 -0.46 2.38 5.92
CA GLY A 31 -0.12 1.01 5.55
C GLY A 31 1.04 0.46 6.38
N GLY A 32 1.38 -0.80 6.16
CA GLY A 32 2.53 -1.45 6.80
C GLY A 32 2.33 -1.87 8.26
N THR A 33 1.09 -2.06 8.70
CA THR A 33 0.77 -2.61 10.04
C THR A 33 0.82 -4.14 10.09
N VAL A 34 0.77 -4.82 8.93
CA VAL A 34 0.82 -6.29 8.77
C VAL A 34 1.77 -6.63 7.61
N ARG A 35 3.02 -6.21 7.72
CA ARG A 35 3.96 -6.22 6.58
C ARG A 35 4.18 -7.62 6.00
N LEU A 36 4.27 -7.67 4.67
CA LEU A 36 4.79 -8.80 3.92
C LEU A 36 6.23 -9.13 4.38
N GLY A 37 6.51 -10.40 4.62
CA GLY A 37 7.79 -10.90 5.13
C GLY A 37 7.96 -10.78 6.65
N ASP A 38 7.01 -10.14 7.36
CA ASP A 38 7.00 -10.00 8.82
C ASP A 38 5.83 -10.79 9.42
N ILE A 39 4.59 -10.37 9.15
CA ILE A 39 3.38 -11.01 9.70
C ILE A 39 2.70 -11.93 8.67
N VAL A 40 2.80 -11.61 7.37
CA VAL A 40 2.29 -12.44 6.27
C VAL A 40 3.40 -12.85 5.33
N ASP A 41 3.28 -14.05 4.74
CA ASP A 41 4.22 -14.59 3.77
C ASP A 41 3.97 -14.06 2.34
N GLN A 42 4.70 -14.61 1.36
CA GLN A 42 4.57 -14.23 -0.06
C GLN A 42 3.20 -14.55 -0.66
N ASN A 43 2.45 -15.49 -0.06
CA ASN A 43 1.10 -15.85 -0.46
C ASN A 43 0.05 -15.04 0.32
N LEU A 44 0.46 -13.98 1.01
CA LEU A 44 -0.36 -13.15 1.90
C LEU A 44 -1.01 -13.96 3.04
N GLY A 45 -0.45 -15.12 3.37
CA GLY A 45 -0.91 -16.00 4.43
C GLY A 45 -0.29 -15.64 5.77
N CYS A 46 -1.09 -15.68 6.82
CA CYS A 46 -0.63 -15.60 8.19
C CYS A 46 -0.06 -16.96 8.64
N ARG A 47 0.58 -16.99 9.82
CA ARG A 47 1.02 -18.26 10.46
C ARG A 47 -0.10 -19.25 10.73
N TYR A 48 -1.36 -18.80 10.72
CA TYR A 48 -2.52 -19.63 10.95
C TYR A 48 -3.10 -20.08 9.61
N PRO A 49 -3.44 -21.38 9.46
CA PRO A 49 -4.01 -21.89 8.22
C PRO A 49 -5.30 -21.17 7.83
N ASN A 50 -5.49 -20.95 6.53
CA ASN A 50 -6.69 -20.32 5.94
C ASN A 50 -6.97 -18.89 6.45
N LEU A 51 -5.96 -18.20 6.97
CA LEU A 51 -6.05 -16.80 7.36
C LEU A 51 -5.12 -15.95 6.50
N HIS A 52 -5.69 -14.99 5.77
CA HIS A 52 -4.96 -14.12 4.84
C HIS A 52 -5.30 -12.65 5.09
N VAL A 53 -4.38 -11.75 4.73
CA VAL A 53 -4.60 -10.30 4.78
C VAL A 53 -4.29 -9.69 3.42
N CYS A 54 -5.19 -8.86 2.89
CA CYS A 54 -5.07 -8.31 1.53
C CYS A 54 -5.59 -6.87 1.47
N ASP A 55 -4.86 -5.95 2.11
CA ASP A 55 -5.13 -4.51 2.09
C ASP A 55 -3.81 -3.72 2.24
N ALA A 56 -3.88 -2.40 2.48
CA ALA A 56 -2.70 -1.55 2.62
C ALA A 56 -1.77 -1.93 3.79
N SER A 57 -2.25 -2.70 4.77
CA SER A 57 -1.44 -3.14 5.90
C SER A 57 -0.25 -4.00 5.47
N VAL A 58 -0.32 -4.69 4.32
CA VAL A 58 0.72 -5.60 3.83
C VAL A 58 1.89 -4.93 3.12
N ILE A 59 1.77 -3.64 2.83
CA ILE A 59 2.82 -2.85 2.17
C ILE A 59 4.08 -2.90 3.05
N PRO A 60 5.22 -3.41 2.53
CA PRO A 60 6.38 -3.72 3.38
C PRO A 60 7.09 -2.47 3.90
N GLU A 61 7.01 -1.35 3.18
CA GLU A 61 7.78 -0.15 3.47
C GLU A 61 6.97 1.13 3.21
N PRO A 62 7.29 2.25 3.89
CA PRO A 62 6.70 3.54 3.57
C PRO A 62 7.08 3.98 2.15
N TRP A 63 6.11 4.05 1.23
CA TRP A 63 6.39 4.38 -0.17
C TRP A 63 5.78 5.70 -0.69
N GLY A 64 4.90 6.35 0.09
CA GLY A 64 4.25 7.61 -0.31
C GLY A 64 3.37 7.57 -1.58
N LEU A 65 3.09 6.38 -2.13
CA LEU A 65 2.30 6.20 -3.35
C LEU A 65 0.83 5.86 -3.06
N PRO A 66 -0.13 6.28 -3.90
CA PRO A 66 -1.51 5.81 -3.84
C PRO A 66 -1.58 4.28 -4.01
N PRO A 67 -2.08 3.52 -3.03
CA PRO A 67 -1.97 2.06 -3.05
C PRO A 67 -3.01 1.38 -3.95
N THR A 68 -4.00 2.11 -4.47
CA THR A 68 -5.21 1.56 -5.12
C THR A 68 -4.91 0.48 -6.16
N LEU A 69 -4.05 0.77 -7.14
CA LEU A 69 -3.72 -0.21 -8.18
C LEU A 69 -3.02 -1.44 -7.60
N THR A 70 -2.10 -1.23 -6.66
CA THR A 70 -1.38 -2.33 -6.00
C THR A 70 -2.32 -3.20 -5.17
N LEU A 71 -3.31 -2.62 -4.49
CA LEU A 71 -4.30 -3.41 -3.75
C LEU A 71 -5.19 -4.24 -4.68
N LEU A 72 -5.60 -3.68 -5.82
CA LEU A 72 -6.35 -4.42 -6.84
C LEU A 72 -5.54 -5.60 -7.39
N THR A 73 -4.23 -5.41 -7.64
CA THR A 73 -3.38 -6.50 -8.13
C THR A 73 -3.09 -7.55 -7.06
N LEU A 74 -2.90 -7.15 -5.80
CA LEU A 74 -2.76 -8.07 -4.66
C LEU A 74 -4.03 -8.90 -4.44
N ALA A 75 -5.20 -8.27 -4.51
CA ALA A 75 -6.49 -8.99 -4.40
C ALA A 75 -6.64 -10.02 -5.51
N ARG A 76 -6.32 -9.66 -6.76
CA ARG A 76 -6.34 -10.59 -7.89
C ARG A 76 -5.32 -11.72 -7.74
N TYR A 77 -4.14 -11.42 -7.20
CA TYR A 77 -3.11 -12.41 -6.91
C TYR A 77 -3.58 -13.44 -5.87
N LEU A 78 -4.10 -12.96 -4.73
CA LEU A 78 -4.64 -13.82 -3.67
C LEU A 78 -5.81 -14.68 -4.18
N ALA A 79 -6.74 -14.08 -4.94
CA ALA A 79 -7.88 -14.82 -5.49
C ALA A 79 -7.44 -16.02 -6.35
N ARG A 80 -6.36 -15.88 -7.12
CA ARG A 80 -5.81 -16.99 -7.93
C ARG A 80 -5.21 -18.09 -7.06
N ILE A 81 -4.55 -17.74 -5.96
CA ILE A 81 -4.00 -18.72 -5.01
C ILE A 81 -5.14 -19.50 -4.35
N LEU A 82 -6.14 -18.77 -3.83
CA LEU A 82 -7.28 -19.37 -3.14
C LEU A 82 -8.10 -20.28 -4.07
N ALA A 83 -8.35 -19.85 -5.32
CA ALA A 83 -9.08 -20.67 -6.29
C ALA A 83 -8.34 -21.98 -6.65
N GLN A 84 -7.00 -21.95 -6.73
CA GLN A 84 -6.19 -23.16 -6.95
C GLN A 84 -6.17 -24.06 -5.71
N GLY A 85 -6.11 -23.49 -4.51
CA GLY A 85 -6.20 -24.23 -3.25
C GLY A 85 -7.53 -24.97 -3.09
N SER A 86 -8.66 -24.30 -3.39
CA SER A 86 -10.02 -24.87 -3.28
C SER A 86 -10.23 -26.10 -4.18
N ALA A 87 -9.67 -26.11 -5.39
CA ALA A 87 -9.75 -27.26 -6.31
C ALA A 87 -9.05 -28.53 -5.78
N THR A 88 -8.14 -28.38 -4.82
CA THR A 88 -7.40 -29.49 -4.18
C THR A 88 -8.11 -30.03 -2.94
N ALA A 89 -8.87 -29.17 -2.25
CA ALA A 89 -9.63 -29.54 -1.06
C ALA A 89 -10.94 -30.28 -1.40
N GLU A 90 -11.58 -29.98 -2.54
CA GLU A 90 -12.80 -30.67 -3.02
C GLU A 90 -12.54 -32.05 -3.65
N ARG A 91 -11.26 -32.43 -3.86
CA ARG A 91 -10.87 -33.74 -4.41
C ARG A 91 -10.51 -34.79 -3.36
N LYS A 92 -10.71 -34.50 -2.07
CA LYS A 92 -10.58 -35.43 -0.95
C LYS A 92 -11.95 -35.76 -0.38
#